data_AF-A0A126QT76-F1
#
_entry.id   AF-A0A126QT76-F1
#
_cell.length_a   1.000
_cell.length_b   1.000
_cell.length_c   1.000
_cell.angle_alpha   90.00
_cell.angle_beta   90.00
_cell.angle_gamma   90.00
#
_symmetry.space_group_name_H-M   'P 1'
#
loop_
_entity.id
_entity.type
_entity.pdbx_description
1 polymer ?
#
loop_
_entity_poly.entity_id
_entity_poly.type
_entity_poly.pdbx_seq_one_letter_code
_entity_poly.pdbx_strand_id
1 'polypeptide(L)'
;MRTTRSIVLALAVLLASALPVTADVRTGDRNFERAWRVYVTRNTERAMEYFKASAAGYEDALKMDPMERTMNFESTQIKASIAFYFAGQFQACVKTAKTALGDKNKIWDAALFMALAQGRMGDQDAMTDSFKLFLDANPSQRYITTELSKDLPALTGGTMSLADFLDAMDSQVQRQFVDNVMRYNNRAGMIPATESCDGQFWWRKNSSPCMRGVYPGF
;
A
#
# COMPACT_ATOMS: atom_id res chain seq x y z
N MET A 1 -59.15 -13.42 -18.27
CA MET A 1 -58.55 -12.10 -17.94
C MET A 1 -57.54 -12.27 -16.81
N ARG A 2 -56.29 -12.63 -17.14
CA ARG A 2 -55.16 -12.81 -16.19
C ARG A 2 -53.88 -12.79 -17.02
N THR A 3 -53.18 -11.65 -17.08
CA THR A 3 -51.76 -11.52 -17.53
C THR A 3 -51.40 -10.05 -17.72
N THR A 4 -51.32 -9.25 -16.64
CA THR A 4 -50.83 -7.85 -16.79
C THR A 4 -50.39 -7.18 -15.49
N ARG A 5 -49.99 -7.94 -14.45
CA ARG A 5 -49.57 -7.34 -13.16
C ARG A 5 -48.20 -7.78 -12.64
N SER A 6 -47.48 -8.67 -13.34
CA SER A 6 -46.24 -9.25 -12.82
C SER A 6 -44.95 -8.67 -13.41
N ILE A 7 -45.02 -7.77 -14.39
CA ILE A 7 -43.81 -7.27 -15.10
C ILE A 7 -43.28 -5.96 -14.50
N VAL A 8 -44.10 -5.17 -13.79
CA VAL A 8 -43.69 -3.83 -13.31
C VAL A 8 -42.85 -3.87 -12.03
N LEU A 9 -42.90 -4.94 -11.23
CA LEU A 9 -42.17 -5.00 -9.95
C LEU A 9 -40.69 -5.43 -10.09
N ALA A 10 -40.29 -6.06 -11.18
CA ALA A 10 -38.92 -6.52 -11.39
C ALA A 10 -37.97 -5.40 -11.85
N LEU A 11 -38.48 -4.33 -12.45
CA LEU A 11 -37.67 -3.21 -12.94
C LEU A 11 -37.28 -2.21 -11.83
N ALA A 12 -38.05 -2.13 -10.74
CA ALA A 12 -37.79 -1.19 -9.65
C ALA A 12 -36.65 -1.63 -8.70
N VAL A 13 -36.34 -2.94 -8.65
CA VAL A 13 -35.25 -3.48 -7.81
C VAL A 13 -33.89 -3.37 -8.52
N LEU A 14 -33.85 -3.29 -9.85
CA LEU A 14 -32.62 -3.11 -10.63
C LEU A 14 -32.10 -1.67 -10.69
N LEU A 15 -32.92 -0.68 -10.30
CA LEU A 15 -32.54 0.74 -10.27
C LEU A 15 -32.05 1.23 -8.90
N ALA A 16 -32.14 0.40 -7.85
CA ALA A 16 -31.75 0.77 -6.48
C ALA A 16 -30.25 0.53 -6.16
N SER A 17 -29.48 -0.09 -7.07
CA SER A 17 -28.06 -0.40 -6.85
C SER A 17 -27.09 0.64 -7.42
N ALA A 18 -27.58 1.72 -8.04
CA ALA A 18 -26.75 2.78 -8.60
C ALA A 18 -26.76 4.05 -7.74
N LEU A 19 -26.76 3.92 -6.40
CA LEU A 19 -26.29 5.04 -5.59
C LEU A 19 -24.83 5.25 -5.98
N PRO A 20 -24.43 6.45 -6.45
CA PRO A 20 -23.03 6.72 -6.69
C PRO A 20 -22.33 6.50 -5.35
N VAL A 21 -21.51 5.46 -5.27
CA VAL A 21 -20.50 5.37 -4.22
C VAL A 21 -19.67 6.62 -4.43
N THR A 22 -19.90 7.63 -3.59
CA THR A 22 -19.08 8.83 -3.60
C THR A 22 -17.65 8.34 -3.40
N ALA A 23 -16.81 8.55 -4.42
CA ALA A 23 -15.38 8.35 -4.32
C ALA A 23 -14.94 9.05 -3.02
N ASP A 24 -14.32 8.31 -2.10
CA ASP A 24 -13.91 8.80 -0.79
C ASP A 24 -12.61 8.10 -0.45
N VAL A 25 -11.59 8.89 -0.10
CA VAL A 25 -10.28 8.40 0.37
C VAL A 25 -10.43 7.38 1.49
N ARG A 26 -11.46 7.52 2.33
CA ARG A 26 -11.78 6.59 3.42
C ARG A 26 -12.06 5.17 2.96
N THR A 27 -12.53 4.98 1.73
CA THR A 27 -12.71 3.64 1.15
C THR A 27 -11.36 3.02 0.84
N GLY A 28 -10.44 3.78 0.24
CA GLY A 28 -9.04 3.37 0.02
C GLY A 28 -8.34 3.05 1.34
N ASP A 29 -8.42 3.96 2.31
CA ASP A 29 -7.83 3.80 3.64
C ASP A 29 -8.34 2.54 4.35
N ARG A 30 -9.66 2.37 4.49
CA ARG A 30 -10.27 1.25 5.22
C ARG A 30 -9.86 -0.11 4.67
N ASN A 31 -9.81 -0.24 3.34
CA ASN A 31 -9.37 -1.48 2.71
C ASN A 31 -7.85 -1.65 2.83
N PHE A 32 -7.07 -0.56 2.81
CA PHE A 32 -5.64 -0.61 3.09
C PHE A 32 -5.37 -1.17 4.49
N GLU A 33 -6.08 -0.71 5.52
CA GLU A 33 -5.86 -1.21 6.90
C GLU A 33 -6.18 -2.71 7.01
N ARG A 34 -7.26 -3.15 6.35
CA ARG A 34 -7.64 -4.56 6.28
C ARG A 34 -6.58 -5.38 5.56
N ALA A 35 -6.10 -4.90 4.41
CA ALA A 35 -5.04 -5.54 3.64
C ALA A 35 -3.77 -5.67 4.48
N TRP A 36 -3.34 -4.57 5.09
CA TRP A 36 -2.11 -4.51 5.86
C TRP A 36 -2.12 -5.46 7.05
N ARG A 37 -3.22 -5.48 7.81
CA ARG A 37 -3.37 -6.41 8.95
C ARG A 37 -3.19 -7.86 8.52
N VAL A 38 -3.82 -8.23 7.41
CA VAL A 38 -3.79 -9.60 6.91
C VAL A 38 -2.40 -9.92 6.32
N TYR A 39 -1.79 -8.95 5.63
CA TYR A 39 -0.45 -9.05 5.04
C TYR A 39 0.63 -9.31 6.11
N VAL A 40 0.62 -8.56 7.21
CA VAL A 40 1.60 -8.72 8.30
C VAL A 40 1.34 -9.93 9.20
N THR A 41 0.22 -10.63 9.00
CA THR A 41 -0.03 -11.98 9.55
C THR A 41 0.29 -13.10 8.57
N ARG A 42 0.96 -12.78 7.44
CA ARG A 42 1.38 -13.73 6.39
C ARG A 42 0.23 -14.44 5.67
N ASN A 43 -0.96 -13.85 5.68
CA ASN A 43 -2.08 -14.34 4.85
C ASN A 43 -2.12 -13.54 3.54
N THR A 44 -1.15 -13.80 2.67
CA THR A 44 -0.88 -12.97 1.49
C THR A 44 -2.05 -12.95 0.51
N GLU A 45 -2.65 -14.11 0.22
CA GLU A 45 -3.77 -14.23 -0.74
C GLU A 45 -4.95 -13.33 -0.36
N ARG A 46 -5.42 -13.41 0.89
CA ARG A 46 -6.51 -12.56 1.37
C ARG A 46 -6.12 -11.09 1.46
N ALA A 47 -4.85 -10.79 1.76
CA ALA A 47 -4.38 -9.41 1.75
C ALA A 47 -4.48 -8.78 0.34
N MET A 48 -4.20 -9.56 -0.71
CA MET A 48 -4.27 -9.07 -2.09
C MET A 48 -5.68 -8.65 -2.50
N GLU A 49 -6.72 -9.36 -2.04
CA GLU A 49 -8.12 -8.95 -2.28
C GLU A 49 -8.42 -7.56 -1.72
N TYR A 50 -7.98 -7.31 -0.48
CA TYR A 50 -8.15 -6.00 0.15
C TYR A 50 -7.27 -4.92 -0.48
N PHE A 51 -6.04 -5.24 -0.93
CA PHE A 51 -5.22 -4.28 -1.66
C PHE A 51 -5.84 -3.88 -2.99
N LYS A 52 -6.46 -4.82 -3.73
CA LYS A 52 -7.23 -4.49 -4.94
C LYS A 52 -8.40 -3.54 -4.66
N ALA A 53 -9.17 -3.81 -3.61
CA ALA A 53 -10.26 -2.93 -3.19
C ALA A 53 -9.77 -1.56 -2.70
N SER A 54 -8.59 -1.52 -2.06
CA SER A 54 -7.94 -0.28 -1.63
C SER A 54 -7.47 0.54 -2.82
N ALA A 55 -6.81 -0.09 -3.80
CA ALA A 55 -6.35 0.53 -5.03
C ALA A 55 -7.51 1.20 -5.79
N ALA A 56 -8.64 0.50 -5.97
CA ALA A 56 -9.83 1.07 -6.59
C ALA A 56 -10.32 2.34 -5.86
N GLY A 57 -10.38 2.31 -4.52
CA GLY A 57 -10.79 3.47 -3.74
C GLY A 57 -9.83 4.66 -3.87
N TYR A 58 -8.52 4.42 -3.93
CA TYR A 58 -7.54 5.50 -4.16
C TYR A 58 -7.56 6.00 -5.61
N GLU A 59 -7.78 5.11 -6.58
CA GLU A 59 -7.90 5.48 -7.99
C GLU A 59 -9.08 6.44 -8.21
N ASP A 60 -10.24 6.11 -7.64
CA ASP A 60 -11.42 6.97 -7.67
C ASP A 60 -11.13 8.32 -6.98
N ALA A 61 -10.41 8.30 -5.84
CA ALA A 61 -10.07 9.51 -5.13
C ALA A 61 -9.10 10.44 -5.86
N LEU A 62 -8.15 9.88 -6.61
CA LEU A 62 -7.22 10.65 -7.46
C LEU A 62 -7.90 11.29 -8.68
N LYS A 63 -9.09 10.82 -9.08
CA LYS A 63 -9.87 11.34 -10.21
C LYS A 63 -10.86 12.44 -9.81
N MET A 64 -11.06 12.69 -8.52
CA MET A 64 -11.97 13.73 -8.04
C MET A 64 -11.48 15.13 -8.44
N ASP A 65 -12.42 16.02 -8.78
CA ASP A 65 -12.15 17.44 -9.08
C ASP A 65 -13.10 18.36 -8.28
N PRO A 66 -12.59 19.13 -7.30
CA PRO A 66 -11.20 19.14 -6.85
C PRO A 66 -10.83 17.86 -6.11
N MET A 67 -9.58 17.43 -6.24
CA MET A 67 -9.05 16.29 -5.47
C MET A 67 -9.17 16.58 -3.96
N GLU A 68 -9.62 15.60 -3.19
CA GLU A 68 -9.76 15.75 -1.75
C GLU A 68 -8.43 16.14 -1.09
N ARG A 69 -8.48 17.05 -0.11
CA ARG A 69 -7.30 17.50 0.64
C ARG A 69 -6.48 16.33 1.20
N THR A 70 -7.13 15.27 1.67
CA THR A 70 -6.47 14.10 2.27
C THR A 70 -5.59 13.34 1.27
N MET A 71 -5.93 13.34 -0.02
CA MET A 71 -5.08 12.74 -1.06
C MET A 71 -3.77 13.51 -1.24
N ASN A 72 -3.71 14.79 -0.87
CA ASN A 72 -2.47 15.57 -0.94
C ASN A 72 -1.50 15.25 0.21
N PHE A 73 -1.91 14.44 1.20
CA PHE A 73 -0.99 14.01 2.24
C PHE A 73 -0.06 12.90 1.72
N GLU A 74 1.22 13.08 2.00
CA GLU A 74 2.30 12.15 1.65
C GLU A 74 1.99 10.70 2.06
N SER A 75 1.48 10.53 3.28
CA SER A 75 1.08 9.22 3.79
C SER A 75 -0.01 8.55 2.97
N THR A 76 -1.03 9.30 2.54
CA THR A 76 -2.12 8.79 1.72
C THR A 76 -1.59 8.36 0.36
N GLN A 77 -0.72 9.16 -0.26
CA GLN A 77 -0.06 8.82 -1.52
C GLN A 77 0.81 7.54 -1.39
N ILE A 78 1.48 7.35 -0.26
CA ILE A 78 2.28 6.13 -0.02
C ILE A 78 1.38 4.90 0.14
N LYS A 79 0.30 5.00 0.91
CA LYS A 79 -0.68 3.90 1.00
C LYS A 79 -1.27 3.55 -0.37
N ALA A 80 -1.62 4.58 -1.15
CA ALA A 80 -2.12 4.41 -2.51
C ALA A 80 -1.09 3.70 -3.40
N SER A 81 0.16 4.15 -3.38
CA SER A 81 1.26 3.51 -4.13
C SER A 81 1.43 2.03 -3.77
N ILE A 82 1.43 1.70 -2.48
CA ILE A 82 1.52 0.31 -2.00
C ILE A 82 0.32 -0.51 -2.47
N ALA A 83 -0.89 0.05 -2.35
CA ALA A 83 -2.10 -0.62 -2.82
C ALA A 83 -2.07 -0.88 -4.34
N PHE A 84 -1.62 0.10 -5.13
CA PHE A 84 -1.44 -0.03 -6.57
C PHE A 84 -0.44 -1.12 -6.94
N TYR A 85 0.70 -1.20 -6.22
CA TYR A 85 1.68 -2.27 -6.43
C TYR A 85 1.05 -3.66 -6.27
N PHE A 86 0.44 -3.91 -5.12
CA PHE A 86 -0.19 -5.20 -4.82
C PHE A 86 -1.43 -5.50 -5.68
N ALA A 87 -2.07 -4.47 -6.25
CA ALA A 87 -3.14 -4.62 -7.21
C ALA A 87 -2.64 -4.88 -8.66
N GLY A 88 -1.33 -4.85 -8.90
CA GLY A 88 -0.74 -4.99 -10.24
C GLY A 88 -0.83 -3.72 -11.11
N GLN A 89 -1.23 -2.59 -10.52
CA GLN A 89 -1.35 -1.31 -11.21
C GLN A 89 -0.01 -0.54 -11.17
N PHE A 90 1.04 -1.11 -11.77
CA PHE A 90 2.42 -0.63 -11.60
C PHE A 90 2.66 0.82 -12.07
N GLN A 91 2.03 1.25 -13.17
CA GLN A 91 2.14 2.65 -13.63
C GLN A 91 1.54 3.64 -12.62
N ALA A 92 0.39 3.31 -12.05
CA ALA A 92 -0.26 4.12 -11.01
C ALA A 92 0.59 4.14 -9.73
N CYS A 93 1.19 3.01 -9.35
CA CYS A 93 2.16 2.93 -8.25
C CYS A 93 3.32 3.91 -8.45
N VAL A 94 4.02 3.84 -9.59
CA VAL A 94 5.17 4.72 -9.88
C VAL A 94 4.76 6.20 -9.87
N LYS A 95 3.65 6.55 -10.54
CA LYS A 95 3.16 7.93 -10.59
C LYS A 95 2.88 8.48 -9.19
N THR A 96 2.17 7.70 -8.38
CA THR A 96 1.75 8.08 -7.01
C THR A 96 2.96 8.14 -6.07
N ALA A 97 3.89 7.20 -6.19
CA ALA A 97 5.14 7.19 -5.43
C ALA A 97 6.02 8.41 -5.73
N LYS A 98 6.13 8.81 -7.00
CA LYS A 98 6.86 10.03 -7.40
C LYS A 98 6.24 11.28 -6.77
N THR A 99 4.91 11.39 -6.79
CA THR A 99 4.20 12.48 -6.11
C THR A 99 4.49 12.49 -4.61
N ALA A 100 4.51 11.33 -3.96
CA ALA A 100 4.81 11.21 -2.53
C ALA A 100 6.26 11.61 -2.20
N LEU A 101 7.23 11.17 -3.02
CA LEU A 101 8.64 11.53 -2.84
C LEU A 101 8.84 13.05 -2.94
N GLY A 102 8.18 13.72 -3.89
CA GLY A 102 8.41 15.13 -4.17
C GLY A 102 9.91 15.43 -4.30
N ASP A 103 10.37 16.52 -3.67
CA ASP A 103 11.81 16.86 -3.59
C ASP A 103 12.52 16.20 -2.39
N LYS A 104 11.83 15.33 -1.64
CA LYS A 104 12.31 14.78 -0.36
C LYS A 104 12.73 13.32 -0.50
N ASN A 105 14.03 13.08 -0.57
CA ASN A 105 14.63 11.74 -0.65
C ASN A 105 14.63 10.96 0.69
N LYS A 106 13.65 11.16 1.58
CA LYS A 106 13.64 10.53 2.93
C LYS A 106 12.57 9.46 3.13
N ILE A 107 11.74 9.22 2.13
CA ILE A 107 10.60 8.31 2.23
C ILE A 107 10.94 7.00 1.54
N TRP A 108 11.51 6.08 2.31
CA TRP A 108 11.99 4.82 1.79
C TRP A 108 10.87 3.93 1.21
N ASP A 109 9.64 3.96 1.76
CA ASP A 109 8.53 3.15 1.24
C ASP A 109 8.19 3.53 -0.21
N ALA A 110 8.10 4.83 -0.50
CA ALA A 110 7.77 5.29 -1.84
C ALA A 110 8.84 4.88 -2.85
N ALA A 111 10.11 5.06 -2.51
CA ALA A 111 11.23 4.62 -3.35
C ALA A 111 11.25 3.10 -3.56
N LEU A 112 11.00 2.31 -2.50
CA LEU A 112 10.93 0.86 -2.55
C LEU A 112 9.84 0.37 -3.51
N PHE A 113 8.59 0.79 -3.30
CA PHE A 113 7.47 0.31 -4.11
C PHE A 113 7.52 0.86 -5.55
N MET A 114 8.11 2.06 -5.75
CA MET A 114 8.45 2.55 -7.09
C MET A 114 9.45 1.65 -7.80
N ALA A 115 10.53 1.24 -7.13
CA ALA A 115 11.53 0.33 -7.70
C ALA A 115 10.91 -1.00 -8.11
N LEU A 116 10.17 -1.63 -7.19
CA LEU A 116 9.51 -2.92 -7.46
C LEU A 116 8.53 -2.81 -8.63
N ALA A 117 7.72 -1.75 -8.69
CA ALA A 117 6.79 -1.52 -9.80
C ALA A 117 7.52 -1.32 -11.14
N GLN A 118 8.64 -0.60 -11.18
CA GLN A 118 9.46 -0.45 -12.39
C GLN A 118 10.04 -1.78 -12.84
N GLY A 119 10.56 -2.58 -11.92
CA GLY A 119 11.04 -3.93 -12.22
C GLY A 119 9.93 -4.82 -12.80
N ARG A 120 8.73 -4.79 -12.22
CA ARG A 120 7.57 -5.55 -12.74
C ARG A 120 7.11 -5.09 -14.13
N MET A 121 7.46 -3.86 -14.54
CA MET A 121 7.25 -3.37 -15.91
C MET A 121 8.42 -3.70 -16.86
N GLY A 122 9.47 -4.38 -16.38
CA GLY A 122 10.66 -4.73 -17.16
C GLY A 122 11.71 -3.62 -17.23
N ASP A 123 11.53 -2.52 -16.51
CA ASP A 123 12.46 -1.38 -16.50
C ASP A 123 13.51 -1.55 -15.40
N GLN A 124 14.54 -2.36 -15.70
CA GLN A 124 15.60 -2.71 -14.76
C GLN A 124 16.48 -1.52 -14.38
N ASP A 125 16.73 -0.60 -15.31
CA ASP A 125 17.55 0.59 -15.07
C ASP A 125 16.83 1.53 -14.09
N ALA A 126 15.57 1.86 -14.35
CA ALA A 126 14.81 2.73 -13.47
C ALA A 126 14.55 2.08 -12.10
N MET A 127 14.33 0.75 -12.05
CA MET A 127 14.26 0.00 -10.79
C MET A 127 15.55 0.16 -9.97
N THR A 128 16.71 0.01 -10.61
CA THR A 128 18.01 0.12 -9.94
C THR A 128 18.23 1.52 -9.39
N ASP A 129 17.86 2.56 -10.13
CA ASP A 129 17.95 3.95 -9.66
C ASP A 129 17.02 4.22 -8.48
N SER A 130 15.80 3.69 -8.50
CA SER A 130 14.87 3.80 -7.38
C SER A 130 15.33 3.03 -6.14
N PHE A 131 16.03 1.90 -6.30
CA PHE A 131 16.64 1.21 -5.17
C PHE A 131 17.79 2.02 -4.54
N LYS A 132 18.55 2.80 -5.32
CA LYS A 132 19.53 3.74 -4.74
C LYS A 132 18.84 4.78 -3.87
N LEU A 133 17.72 5.36 -4.33
CA LEU A 133 16.92 6.29 -3.51
C LEU A 133 16.42 5.63 -2.22
N PHE A 134 16.00 4.37 -2.27
CA PHE A 134 15.61 3.61 -1.08
C PHE A 134 16.78 3.44 -0.10
N LEU A 135 17.96 3.04 -0.59
CA LEU A 135 19.16 2.84 0.22
C LEU A 135 19.64 4.15 0.86
N ASP A 136 19.55 5.27 0.15
CA ASP A 136 19.87 6.60 0.67
C ASP A 136 18.86 7.05 1.73
N ALA A 137 17.57 6.75 1.52
CA ALA A 137 16.50 7.16 2.43
C ALA A 137 16.53 6.38 3.75
N ASN A 138 16.73 5.05 3.71
CA ASN A 138 16.74 4.24 4.92
C ASN A 138 17.45 2.88 4.76
N PRO A 139 18.78 2.83 4.92
CA PRO A 139 19.54 1.59 4.78
C PRO A 139 19.27 0.58 5.93
N SER A 140 18.57 0.99 7.00
CA SER A 140 18.33 0.18 8.19
C SER A 140 17.26 -0.91 8.05
N GLN A 141 16.57 -0.98 6.90
CA GLN A 141 15.62 -2.06 6.59
C GLN A 141 16.37 -3.37 6.26
N ARG A 142 16.94 -3.99 7.31
CA ARG A 142 17.94 -5.06 7.23
C ARG A 142 17.64 -6.16 6.22
N TYR A 143 16.40 -6.66 6.13
CA TYR A 143 16.09 -7.80 5.27
C TYR A 143 16.10 -7.40 3.80
N ILE A 144 15.53 -6.23 3.50
CA ILE A 144 15.49 -5.66 2.16
C ILE A 144 16.92 -5.28 1.72
N THR A 145 17.66 -4.54 2.55
CA THR A 145 19.03 -4.12 2.24
C THR A 145 19.99 -5.31 2.04
N THR A 146 19.84 -6.37 2.85
CA THR A 146 20.67 -7.58 2.73
C THR A 146 20.39 -8.30 1.42
N GLU A 147 19.12 -8.46 1.04
CA GLU A 147 18.76 -9.15 -0.22
C GLU A 147 19.20 -8.33 -1.43
N LEU A 148 19.02 -7.01 -1.42
CA LEU A 148 19.54 -6.13 -2.48
C LEU A 148 21.05 -6.31 -2.66
N SER A 149 21.81 -6.32 -1.57
CA SER A 149 23.26 -6.48 -1.62
C SER A 149 23.69 -7.84 -2.16
N LYS A 150 22.88 -8.88 -1.92
CA LYS A 150 23.14 -10.26 -2.35
C LYS A 150 22.75 -10.49 -3.82
N ASP A 151 21.56 -10.05 -4.22
CA ASP A 151 20.92 -10.47 -5.46
C ASP A 151 21.07 -9.46 -6.61
N LEU A 152 21.28 -8.17 -6.31
CA LEU A 152 21.49 -7.15 -7.36
C LEU A 152 22.73 -7.44 -8.23
N PRO A 153 23.89 -7.90 -7.68
CA PRO A 153 25.02 -8.35 -8.50
C PRO A 153 24.67 -9.54 -9.42
N ALA A 154 23.86 -10.49 -8.94
CA ALA A 154 23.45 -11.64 -9.74
C ALA A 154 22.50 -11.24 -10.88
N LEU A 155 21.57 -10.31 -10.61
CA LEU A 155 20.68 -9.75 -11.62
C LEU A 155 21.48 -8.98 -12.69
N THR A 156 22.38 -8.08 -12.27
CA THR A 156 23.21 -7.30 -13.20
C THR A 156 24.20 -8.16 -13.99
N GLY A 157 24.69 -9.25 -13.39
CA GLY A 157 25.55 -10.24 -14.04
C GLY A 157 24.81 -11.24 -14.93
N GLY A 158 23.47 -11.17 -15.01
CA GLY A 158 22.64 -12.06 -15.83
C GLY A 158 22.54 -13.50 -15.31
N THR A 159 22.97 -13.77 -14.08
CA THR A 159 22.89 -15.10 -13.45
C THR A 159 21.60 -15.31 -12.68
N MET A 160 20.80 -14.26 -12.50
CA MET A 160 19.45 -14.29 -11.94
C MET A 160 18.50 -13.53 -12.88
N SER A 161 17.29 -14.05 -13.07
CA SER A 161 16.28 -13.36 -13.86
C SER A 161 15.66 -12.20 -13.07
N LEU A 162 15.17 -11.18 -13.77
CA LEU A 162 14.44 -10.07 -13.14
C LEU A 162 13.21 -10.55 -12.36
N ALA A 163 12.52 -11.59 -12.85
CA ALA A 163 11.36 -12.17 -12.18
C ALA A 163 11.74 -12.81 -10.83
N ASP A 164 12.78 -13.65 -10.82
CA ASP A 164 13.26 -14.31 -9.60
C ASP A 164 13.76 -13.29 -8.57
N PHE A 165 14.46 -12.26 -9.02
CA PHE A 165 14.90 -11.15 -8.18
C PHE A 165 13.71 -10.44 -7.51
N LEU A 166 12.66 -10.10 -8.28
CA LEU A 166 11.49 -9.40 -7.75
C LEU A 166 10.68 -10.28 -6.77
N ASP A 167 10.58 -11.57 -7.05
CA ASP A 167 9.89 -12.51 -6.15
C ASP A 167 10.66 -12.70 -4.82
N ALA A 168 11.99 -12.77 -4.88
CA ALA A 168 12.85 -12.78 -3.69
C ALA A 168 12.68 -11.48 -2.89
N MET A 169 12.67 -10.33 -3.57
CA MET A 169 12.47 -9.02 -2.95
C MET A 169 11.11 -8.91 -2.26
N ASP A 170 10.01 -9.33 -2.89
CA ASP A 170 8.66 -9.29 -2.30
C ASP A 170 8.59 -10.10 -0.99
N SER A 171 9.24 -11.25 -0.95
CA SER A 171 9.34 -12.09 0.26
C SER A 171 10.05 -11.34 1.40
N GLN A 172 11.16 -10.66 1.10
CA GLN A 172 11.90 -9.89 2.12
C GLN A 172 11.21 -8.61 2.53
N VAL A 173 10.47 -7.97 1.63
CA VAL A 173 9.59 -6.84 1.96
C VAL A 173 8.54 -7.27 2.97
N GLN A 174 7.85 -8.38 2.73
CA GLN A 174 6.87 -8.91 3.69
C GLN A 174 7.54 -9.23 5.02
N ARG A 175 8.69 -9.92 4.99
CA ARG A 175 9.45 -10.26 6.19
C ARG A 175 9.85 -9.02 6.99
N GLN A 176 10.31 -7.97 6.32
CA GLN A 176 10.69 -6.70 6.95
C GLN A 176 9.50 -6.03 7.63
N PHE A 177 8.36 -5.95 6.97
CA PHE A 177 7.17 -5.35 7.57
C PHE A 177 6.62 -6.17 8.75
N VAL A 178 6.63 -7.51 8.64
CA VAL A 178 6.27 -8.40 9.76
C VAL A 178 7.21 -8.18 10.96
N ASP A 179 8.52 -8.13 10.73
CA ASP A 179 9.52 -7.91 11.78
C ASP A 179 9.37 -6.53 12.43
N ASN A 180 9.13 -5.49 11.62
CA ASN A 180 8.86 -4.14 12.10
C ASN A 180 7.67 -4.15 13.06
N VAL A 181 6.53 -4.72 12.65
CA VAL A 181 5.33 -4.82 13.50
C VAL A 181 5.58 -5.64 14.78
N MET A 182 6.20 -6.81 14.66
CA MET A 182 6.45 -7.70 15.81
C MET A 182 7.40 -7.08 16.83
N ARG A 183 8.41 -6.33 16.38
CA ARG A 183 9.36 -5.63 17.26
C ARG A 183 8.67 -4.61 18.17
N TYR A 184 7.59 -3.99 17.71
CA TYR A 184 6.84 -3.01 18.49
C TYR A 184 5.70 -3.64 19.30
N ASN A 185 5.02 -4.66 18.77
CA ASN A 185 3.93 -5.34 19.48
C ASN A 185 4.40 -6.22 20.65
N ASN A 186 5.60 -6.81 20.57
CA ASN A 186 6.12 -7.72 21.60
C ASN A 186 6.83 -7.03 22.76
N ARG A 187 6.96 -5.70 22.74
CA ARG A 187 7.51 -4.94 23.87
C ARG A 187 6.36 -4.59 24.81
N ALA A 188 6.12 -5.46 25.80
CA ALA A 188 5.17 -5.20 26.88
C ALA A 188 5.45 -3.81 27.48
N GLY A 189 4.47 -2.90 27.42
CA GLY A 189 4.58 -1.52 27.92
C GLY A 189 5.17 -0.48 26.96
N MET A 190 5.43 -0.81 25.69
CA MET A 190 6.03 0.10 24.70
C MET A 190 5.25 0.15 23.37
N ILE A 191 3.94 -0.09 23.38
CA ILE A 191 3.07 0.57 22.39
C ILE A 191 3.05 2.02 22.83
N PRO A 192 3.69 2.98 22.13
CA PRO A 192 3.76 4.34 22.63
C PRO A 192 2.33 4.84 22.85
N ALA A 193 2.10 5.33 24.07
CA ALA A 193 0.86 5.98 24.49
C ALA A 193 0.36 6.88 23.36
N THR A 194 -0.79 6.52 22.77
CA THR A 194 -1.72 7.37 21.98
C THR A 194 -1.16 8.14 20.76
N GLU A 195 0.03 8.75 20.81
CA GLU A 195 0.66 9.59 19.79
C GLU A 195 1.17 8.84 18.56
N SER A 196 1.57 7.56 18.69
CA SER A 196 2.02 6.76 17.52
C SER A 196 0.86 6.26 16.67
N CYS A 197 -0.36 6.44 17.18
CA CYS A 197 -1.58 5.96 16.61
C CYS A 197 -2.32 7.02 15.76
N ASP A 198 -2.03 8.29 16.03
CA ASP A 198 -2.40 9.42 15.18
C ASP A 198 -1.34 9.71 14.10
N GLY A 199 -0.33 8.84 13.99
CA GLY A 199 0.75 8.99 13.05
C GLY A 199 0.25 8.81 11.61
N GLN A 200 0.63 9.77 10.75
CA GLN A 200 0.51 9.66 9.30
C GLN A 200 1.03 8.32 8.73
N PHE A 201 1.85 7.57 9.48
CA PHE A 201 2.52 6.33 9.06
C PHE A 201 2.32 5.14 10.03
N TRP A 202 1.17 5.03 10.70
CA TRP A 202 0.91 4.02 11.74
C TRP A 202 1.23 2.58 11.32
N TRP A 203 0.99 2.22 10.05
CA TRP A 203 1.15 0.85 9.52
C TRP A 203 2.61 0.36 9.57
N ARG A 204 3.58 1.29 9.66
CA ARG A 204 5.00 0.95 9.82
C ARG A 204 5.31 0.29 11.18
N LYS A 205 4.46 0.50 12.19
CA LYS A 205 4.72 0.14 13.58
C LYS A 205 3.63 -0.71 14.22
N ASN A 206 2.40 -0.72 13.69
CA ASN A 206 1.26 -1.38 14.30
C ASN A 206 0.40 -2.11 13.27
N SER A 207 -0.20 -3.24 13.65
CA SER A 207 -1.14 -4.04 12.85
C SER A 207 -2.62 -3.72 13.14
N SER A 208 -2.89 -2.87 14.13
CA SER A 208 -4.23 -2.40 14.49
C SER A 208 -4.40 -0.93 14.12
N PRO A 209 -5.52 -0.54 13.48
CA PRO A 209 -5.86 0.85 13.35
C PRO A 209 -6.16 1.40 14.74
N CYS A 210 -5.87 2.67 14.88
CA CYS A 210 -5.93 3.32 16.16
C CYS A 210 -7.38 3.61 16.51
N MET A 211 -7.80 3.14 17.69
CA MET A 211 -9.16 3.37 18.13
C MET A 211 -9.35 4.87 18.35
N ARG A 212 -10.25 5.51 17.60
CA ARG A 212 -10.71 6.86 17.92
C ARG A 212 -11.27 6.83 19.34
N GLY A 213 -10.67 7.58 20.26
CA GLY A 213 -11.25 7.83 21.57
C GLY A 213 -10.36 7.63 22.79
N VAL A 214 -9.08 7.29 22.66
CA VAL A 214 -8.15 7.38 23.80
C VAL A 214 -7.41 8.71 23.72
N TYR A 215 -8.12 9.80 24.04
CA TYR A 215 -7.45 11.02 24.44
C TYR A 215 -6.91 10.79 25.85
N PRO A 216 -5.60 10.96 26.13
CA PRO A 216 -5.22 11.26 27.49
C PRO A 216 -5.85 12.62 27.81
N GLY A 217 -6.80 12.61 28.75
CA GLY A 217 -7.22 13.85 29.40
C GLY A 217 -5.97 14.56 29.94
N PHE A 218 -6.02 15.88 29.86
CA PHE A 218 -5.10 16.88 30.42
C PHE A 218 -4.14 16.39 31.51
#